data_AF-A0A5C3KC46-F1
#
_entry.id   AF-A0A5C3KC46-F1
#
_cell.length_a   1.000
_cell.length_b   1.000
_cell.length_c   1.000
_cell.angle_alpha   90.00
_cell.angle_beta   90.00
_cell.angle_gamma   90.00
#
_symmetry.space_group_name_H-M   'P 1'
#
loop_
_entity.id
_entity.type
_entity.pdbx_description
1 polymer ?
#
loop_
_entity_poly.entity_id
_entity_poly.type
_entity_poly.pdbx_seq_one_letter_code
_entity_poly.pdbx_strand_id
1 'polypeptide(L)'
;HAETYSILIETLVPDDTERTKLFRAITDVPTVAAKASWALKWISDPNSPLPIRLFAFALVEGLFFLLSFAAIFWLKSHGKMPGLCYSNDLVSRDEGLHTDFACVLVNLLDEKLTGPTVYKMVKEAVKIECAIYYHHSPLTGYIDSLNTDLVSMNKSMMQDYIRYVADRIIAAIGFPKLYNAINPVSSTLDTWLLRSIVH
;
A
#
# COMPACT_ATOMS: atom_id res chain seq x y z
N HIS A 1 10.61 3.17 10.66
CA HIS A 1 9.50 2.18 10.64
C HIS A 1 9.96 0.73 10.82
N ALA A 2 11.04 0.30 10.16
CA ALA A 2 11.54 -1.08 10.28
C ALA A 2 11.73 -1.55 11.74
N GLU A 3 12.40 -0.75 12.58
CA GLU A 3 12.57 -1.04 14.01
C GLU A 3 11.22 -1.22 14.73
N THR A 4 10.25 -0.33 14.48
CA THR A 4 8.91 -0.40 15.06
C THR A 4 8.22 -1.72 14.72
N TYR A 5 8.27 -2.15 13.46
CA TYR A 5 7.69 -3.43 13.05
C TYR A 5 8.46 -4.64 13.61
N SER A 6 9.78 -4.56 13.74
CA SER A 6 10.57 -5.61 14.41
C SER A 6 10.16 -5.76 15.88
N ILE A 7 10.07 -4.65 16.62
CA ILE A 7 9.63 -4.65 18.02
C ILE A 7 8.21 -5.21 18.15
N LEU A 8 7.29 -4.84 17.25
CA LEU A 8 5.93 -5.39 17.23
C LEU A 8 5.93 -6.91 17.02
N ILE A 9 6.72 -7.42 16.07
CA ILE A 9 6.84 -8.86 15.84
C ILE A 9 7.42 -9.56 17.07
N GLU A 10 8.51 -9.04 17.64
CA GLU A 10 9.13 -9.60 18.85
C GLU A 10 8.19 -9.61 20.05
N THR A 11 7.34 -8.57 20.18
CA THR A 11 6.39 -8.44 21.27
C THR A 11 5.19 -9.39 21.11
N LEU A 12 4.72 -9.60 19.87
CA LEU A 12 3.50 -10.36 19.59
C LEU A 12 3.74 -11.84 19.29
N VAL A 13 4.96 -12.20 18.88
CA VAL A 13 5.34 -13.54 18.46
C VAL A 13 6.50 -14.02 19.34
N PRO A 14 6.18 -14.62 20.51
CA PRO A 14 7.20 -15.06 21.47
C PRO A 14 7.98 -16.27 20.96
N ASP A 15 7.43 -17.07 20.05
CA ASP A 15 8.11 -18.24 19.49
C ASP A 15 9.15 -17.82 18.44
N ASP A 16 10.41 -18.17 18.69
CA ASP A 16 11.55 -17.81 17.84
C ASP A 16 11.48 -18.47 16.45
N THR A 17 10.88 -19.66 16.35
CA THR A 17 10.76 -20.40 15.09
C THR A 17 9.73 -19.71 14.19
N GLU A 18 8.57 -19.36 14.73
CA GLU A 18 7.52 -18.61 14.06
C GLU A 18 8.01 -17.22 13.67
N ARG A 19 8.72 -16.53 14.57
CA ARG A 19 9.34 -15.23 14.27
C ARG A 19 10.35 -15.31 13.12
N THR A 20 11.21 -16.33 13.12
CA THR A 20 12.16 -16.57 12.01
C THR A 20 11.45 -16.81 10.69
N LYS A 21 10.32 -17.52 10.70
CA LYS A 21 9.49 -17.75 9.52
C LYS A 21 8.86 -16.44 9.01
N LEU A 22 8.36 -15.59 9.91
CA LEU A 22 7.80 -14.28 9.53
C LEU A 22 8.85 -13.35 8.91
N PHE A 23 10.09 -13.36 9.40
CA PHE A 23 11.18 -12.59 8.76
C PHE A 23 11.57 -13.13 7.38
N ARG A 24 11.22 -14.37 7.03
CA ARG A 24 11.37 -14.97 5.70
C ARG A 24 10.13 -14.76 4.81
N ALA A 25 9.18 -13.89 5.19
CA ALA A 25 7.96 -13.68 4.42
C ALA A 25 8.20 -13.26 2.95
N ILE A 26 9.34 -12.63 2.63
CA ILE A 26 9.69 -12.29 1.24
C ILE A 26 9.88 -13.52 0.34
N THR A 27 10.31 -14.65 0.90
CA THR A 27 10.43 -15.93 0.17
C THR A 27 9.15 -16.75 0.24
N ASP A 28 8.44 -16.67 1.37
CA ASP A 28 7.38 -17.63 1.70
C ASP A 28 5.97 -17.13 1.36
N VAL A 29 5.78 -15.82 1.19
CA VAL A 29 4.48 -15.21 0.89
C VAL A 29 4.46 -14.70 -0.57
N PRO A 30 3.70 -15.34 -1.48
CA PRO A 30 3.73 -15.02 -2.92
C PRO A 30 3.44 -13.55 -3.24
N THR A 31 2.55 -12.91 -2.51
CA THR A 31 2.22 -11.49 -2.72
C THR A 31 3.34 -10.56 -2.28
N VAL A 32 4.08 -10.90 -1.22
CA VAL A 32 5.27 -10.14 -0.78
C VAL A 32 6.39 -10.33 -1.80
N ALA A 33 6.61 -11.56 -2.27
CA ALA A 33 7.57 -11.86 -3.33
C ALA A 33 7.24 -11.10 -4.63
N ALA A 34 5.96 -11.02 -5.01
CA ALA A 34 5.51 -10.28 -6.19
C ALA A 34 5.74 -8.77 -6.06
N LYS A 35 5.46 -8.17 -4.89
CA LYS A 35 5.76 -6.76 -4.59
C LYS A 35 7.26 -6.48 -4.68
N ALA A 36 8.08 -7.33 -4.05
CA ALA A 36 9.53 -7.21 -4.09
C ALA A 36 10.07 -7.33 -5.53
N SER A 37 9.59 -8.30 -6.29
CA SER A 37 10.00 -8.49 -7.69
C SER A 37 9.60 -7.30 -8.57
N TRP A 38 8.42 -6.73 -8.33
CA TRP A 38 7.97 -5.51 -9.02
C TRP A 38 8.84 -4.32 -8.68
N ALA A 39 9.16 -4.12 -7.39
CA ALA A 39 10.04 -3.03 -6.94
C ALA A 39 11.44 -3.17 -7.56
N LEU A 40 12.03 -4.36 -7.52
CA LEU A 40 13.33 -4.63 -8.15
C LEU A 40 13.32 -4.33 -9.65
N LYS A 41 12.26 -4.74 -10.36
CA LYS A 41 12.11 -4.49 -11.80
C LYS A 41 12.13 -3.00 -12.15
N TRP A 42 11.44 -2.15 -11.38
CA TRP A 42 11.23 -0.74 -11.73
C TRP A 42 12.17 0.24 -11.03
N ILE A 43 12.76 -0.15 -9.89
CA ILE A 43 13.65 0.71 -9.08
C ILE A 43 15.12 0.31 -9.27
N SER A 44 15.41 -0.99 -9.29
CA SER A 44 16.79 -1.51 -9.30
C SER A 44 17.35 -1.77 -10.70
N ASP A 45 16.55 -1.63 -11.75
CA ASP A 45 17.05 -1.71 -13.12
C ASP A 45 18.02 -0.55 -13.40
N PRO A 46 19.31 -0.82 -13.69
CA PRO A 46 20.31 0.22 -13.91
C PRO A 46 19.98 1.12 -15.10
N ASN A 47 19.19 0.64 -16.06
CA ASN A 47 18.83 1.40 -17.25
C ASN A 47 17.52 2.21 -17.10
N SER A 48 16.78 2.02 -16.00
CA SER A 48 15.54 2.76 -15.78
C SER A 48 15.83 4.24 -15.46
N PRO A 49 15.23 5.20 -16.18
CA PRO A 49 15.35 6.62 -15.87
C PRO A 49 14.84 7.00 -14.49
N LEU A 50 15.35 8.11 -13.95
CA LEU A 50 14.97 8.60 -12.61
C LEU A 50 13.46 8.84 -12.44
N PRO A 51 12.71 9.44 -13.40
CA PRO A 51 11.26 9.59 -13.27
C PRO A 51 10.52 8.27 -13.10
N ILE A 52 10.97 7.21 -13.78
CA ILE A 52 10.37 5.87 -13.64
C ILE A 52 10.61 5.32 -12.23
N ARG A 53 11.84 5.44 -11.71
CA ARG A 53 12.18 4.95 -10.37
C ARG A 53 11.42 5.72 -9.28
N LEU A 54 11.31 7.04 -9.40
CA LEU A 54 10.55 7.87 -8.46
C LEU A 54 9.05 7.55 -8.49
N PHE A 55 8.49 7.36 -9.68
CA PHE A 55 7.09 6.95 -9.80
C PHE A 55 6.86 5.53 -9.28
N ALA A 56 7.81 4.62 -9.50
CA ALA A 56 7.76 3.29 -8.91
C ALA A 56 7.80 3.36 -7.38
N PHE A 57 8.67 4.20 -6.82
CA PHE A 57 8.76 4.46 -5.38
C PHE A 57 7.43 5.02 -4.83
N ALA A 58 6.82 6.01 -5.50
CA ALA A 58 5.50 6.54 -5.10
C ALA A 58 4.41 5.44 -5.04
N LEU A 59 4.41 4.49 -5.98
CA LEU A 59 3.48 3.36 -5.95
C LEU A 59 3.80 2.34 -4.84
N VAL A 60 5.07 2.16 -4.48
CA VAL A 60 5.43 1.32 -3.32
C VAL A 60 4.89 1.92 -2.04
N GLU A 61 5.18 3.19 -1.79
CA GLU A 61 4.80 3.89 -0.54
C GLU A 61 3.27 4.09 -0.45
N GLY A 62 2.63 4.49 -1.55
CA GLY A 62 1.23 4.89 -1.57
C GLY A 62 0.22 3.79 -1.90
N LEU A 63 0.64 2.67 -2.51
CA LEU A 63 -0.29 1.62 -2.99
C LEU A 63 -0.04 0.24 -2.37
N PHE A 64 1.22 -0.18 -2.19
CA PHE A 64 1.55 -1.54 -1.77
C PHE A 64 1.33 -1.85 -0.28
N PHE A 65 0.88 -0.91 0.53
CA PHE A 65 0.60 -1.16 1.96
C PHE A 65 -0.84 -0.84 2.37
N LEU A 66 -1.69 -0.44 1.42
CA LEU A 66 -3.07 -0.02 1.70
C LEU A 66 -3.87 -1.07 2.44
N LEU A 67 -3.72 -2.33 2.05
CA LEU A 67 -4.47 -3.40 2.67
C LEU A 67 -4.00 -3.70 4.10
N SER A 68 -2.70 -3.58 4.35
CA SER A 68 -2.13 -3.73 5.68
C SER A 68 -2.63 -2.62 6.61
N PHE A 69 -2.66 -1.37 6.13
CA PHE A 69 -3.25 -0.26 6.88
C PHE A 69 -4.73 -0.52 7.15
N ALA A 70 -5.51 -0.93 6.16
CA ALA A 70 -6.91 -1.30 6.31
C ALA A 70 -7.16 -2.37 7.38
N ALA A 71 -6.36 -3.44 7.39
CA ALA A 71 -6.47 -4.50 8.38
C ALA A 71 -6.18 -4.00 9.80
N ILE A 72 -5.18 -3.13 9.98
CA ILE A 72 -4.86 -2.56 11.28
C ILE A 72 -5.93 -1.55 11.72
N PHE A 73 -6.53 -0.79 10.80
CA PHE A 73 -7.65 0.09 11.11
C PHE A 73 -8.82 -0.69 11.73
N TRP A 74 -9.10 -1.88 11.21
CA TRP A 74 -10.19 -2.68 11.75
C TRP A 74 -9.94 -3.08 13.20
N LEU A 75 -8.71 -3.45 13.56
CA LEU A 75 -8.34 -3.68 14.96
C LEU A 75 -8.60 -2.42 15.79
N LYS A 76 -8.25 -1.24 15.27
CA LYS A 76 -8.49 0.05 15.93
C LYS A 76 -9.98 0.31 16.15
N SER A 77 -10.82 0.09 15.14
CA SER A 77 -12.27 0.30 15.22
C SER A 77 -12.95 -0.59 16.28
N HIS A 78 -12.33 -1.73 16.61
CA HIS A 78 -12.77 -2.64 17.66
C HIS A 78 -12.04 -2.43 19.00
N GLY A 79 -11.29 -1.34 19.14
CA GLY A 79 -10.57 -0.99 20.37
C GLY A 79 -9.44 -1.97 20.73
N LYS A 80 -8.88 -2.67 19.74
CA LYS A 80 -7.82 -3.67 19.94
C LYS A 80 -6.45 -3.11 19.59
N MET A 81 -5.42 -3.64 20.24
CA MET A 81 -4.00 -3.40 19.91
C MET A 81 -3.63 -1.91 19.84
N PRO A 82 -3.85 -1.12 20.92
CA PRO A 82 -3.68 0.34 20.87
C PRO A 82 -2.25 0.76 20.49
N GLY A 83 -1.23 0.03 20.94
CA GLY A 83 0.18 0.30 20.56
C GLY A 83 0.44 0.11 19.06
N LEU A 84 -0.05 -0.99 18.49
CA LEU A 84 0.01 -1.25 17.05
C LEU A 84 -0.74 -0.16 16.27
N CYS A 85 -1.96 0.14 16.66
CA CYS A 85 -2.78 1.14 15.97
C CYS A 85 -2.14 2.53 16.01
N TYR A 86 -1.59 2.93 17.16
CA TYR A 86 -0.89 4.21 17.28
C TYR A 86 0.36 4.26 16.39
N SER A 87 1.16 3.18 16.38
CA SER A 87 2.32 3.11 15.48
C SER A 87 1.91 3.19 14.01
N ASN A 88 0.80 2.54 13.63
CA ASN A 88 0.29 2.57 12.27
C ASN A 88 -0.18 3.96 11.87
N ASP A 89 -0.84 4.72 12.76
CA ASP A 89 -1.22 6.11 12.49
C ASP A 89 -0.01 6.99 12.10
N LEU A 90 1.15 6.74 12.73
CA LEU A 90 2.39 7.46 12.45
C LEU A 90 3.02 6.98 11.15
N VAL A 91 3.06 5.67 10.91
CA VAL A 91 3.61 5.10 9.67
C VAL A 91 2.78 5.54 8.46
N SER A 92 1.46 5.37 8.47
CA SER A 92 0.62 5.74 7.32
C SER A 92 0.64 7.24 7.00
N ARG A 93 0.84 8.09 8.02
CA ARG A 93 1.11 9.52 7.84
C ARG A 93 2.39 9.75 7.05
N ASP A 94 3.47 9.09 7.47
CA ASP A 94 4.80 9.26 6.87
C ASP A 94 4.81 8.73 5.43
N GLU A 95 4.19 7.57 5.15
CA GLU A 95 4.13 7.04 3.78
C GLU A 95 3.30 7.91 2.84
N GLY A 96 2.25 8.56 3.34
CA GLY A 96 1.53 9.60 2.59
C GLY A 96 2.45 10.75 2.18
N LEU A 97 3.27 11.26 3.12
CA LEU A 97 4.23 12.33 2.83
C LEU A 97 5.34 11.88 1.86
N HIS A 98 5.84 10.64 1.98
CA HIS A 98 6.82 10.09 1.05
C HIS A 98 6.27 9.98 -0.37
N THR A 99 5.02 9.53 -0.48
CA THR A 99 4.29 9.44 -1.76
C THR A 99 4.16 10.82 -2.40
N ASP A 100 3.68 11.81 -1.64
CA ASP A 100 3.54 13.19 -2.11
C ASP A 100 4.88 13.76 -2.59
N PHE A 101 5.94 13.58 -1.79
CA PHE A 101 7.26 14.06 -2.11
C PHE A 101 7.79 13.45 -3.41
N ALA A 102 7.58 12.15 -3.61
CA ALA A 102 7.95 11.47 -4.85
C ALA A 102 7.18 12.02 -6.06
N CYS A 103 5.87 12.26 -5.92
CA CYS A 103 5.06 12.90 -6.97
C CYS A 103 5.55 14.31 -7.30
N VAL A 104 5.90 15.12 -6.30
CA VAL A 104 6.48 16.46 -6.50
C VAL A 104 7.80 16.37 -7.28
N LEU A 105 8.70 15.47 -6.90
CA LEU A 105 9.97 15.29 -7.61
C LEU A 105 9.76 14.87 -9.06
N VAL A 106 8.85 13.93 -9.34
CA VAL A 106 8.51 13.52 -10.72
C VAL A 106 8.07 14.72 -11.56
N ASN A 107 7.27 15.63 -11.00
CA ASN A 107 6.80 16.81 -11.72
C ASN A 107 7.90 17.83 -12.02
N LEU A 108 8.92 17.93 -11.15
CA LEU A 108 10.04 18.86 -11.28
C LEU A 108 11.11 18.42 -12.27
N LEU A 109 11.19 17.14 -12.63
CA LEU A 109 12.18 16.63 -13.58
C LEU A 109 11.88 17.05 -15.01
N ASP A 110 12.90 17.42 -15.78
CA ASP A 110 12.76 17.77 -17.20
C ASP A 110 12.39 16.54 -18.05
N GLU A 111 13.01 15.38 -17.74
CA GLU A 111 12.65 14.11 -18.36
C GLU A 111 11.25 13.68 -17.90
N LYS A 112 10.34 13.48 -18.86
CA LYS A 112 8.93 13.18 -18.56
C LYS A 112 8.61 11.69 -18.74
N LEU A 113 7.75 11.21 -17.87
CA LEU A 113 7.10 9.91 -18.02
C LEU A 113 6.20 9.88 -19.25
N THR A 114 5.95 8.68 -19.79
CA THR A 114 4.96 8.48 -20.85
C THR A 114 3.71 7.81 -20.29
N GLY A 115 2.55 8.17 -20.84
CA GLY A 115 1.26 7.59 -20.43
C GLY A 115 1.24 6.05 -20.48
N PRO A 116 1.73 5.41 -21.56
CA PRO A 116 1.81 3.94 -21.63
C PRO A 116 2.63 3.32 -20.49
N THR A 117 3.76 3.91 -20.12
CA THR A 117 4.60 3.40 -19.02
C THR A 117 3.91 3.59 -17.67
N VAL A 118 3.35 4.77 -17.40
CA VAL A 118 2.62 5.07 -16.16
C VAL A 118 1.46 4.10 -15.97
N TYR A 119 0.60 3.94 -16.97
CA TYR A 119 -0.56 3.05 -16.88
C TYR A 119 -0.16 1.58 -16.77
N LYS A 120 0.97 1.17 -17.38
CA LYS A 120 1.48 -0.20 -17.22
C LYS A 120 1.90 -0.44 -15.77
N MET A 121 2.71 0.44 -15.19
CA MET A 121 3.19 0.32 -13.81
C MET A 121 2.03 0.27 -12.82
N VAL A 122 1.04 1.15 -13.01
CA VAL A 122 -0.16 1.22 -12.15
C VAL A 122 -1.00 -0.04 -12.26
N LYS A 123 -1.28 -0.54 -13.47
CA LYS A 123 -2.04 -1.80 -13.66
C LYS A 123 -1.34 -2.99 -13.01
N GLU A 124 -0.02 -3.07 -13.14
CA GLU A 124 0.78 -4.11 -12.48
C GLU A 124 0.66 -3.99 -10.95
N ALA A 125 0.83 -2.78 -10.39
CA ALA A 125 0.80 -2.56 -8.96
C ALA A 125 -0.60 -2.83 -8.35
N VAL A 126 -1.67 -2.31 -8.96
CA VAL A 126 -3.06 -2.58 -8.55
C VAL A 126 -3.37 -4.07 -8.61
N LYS A 127 -2.93 -4.77 -9.66
CA LYS A 127 -3.12 -6.22 -9.79
C LYS A 127 -2.41 -6.97 -8.66
N ILE A 128 -1.18 -6.60 -8.33
CA ILE A 128 -0.41 -7.22 -7.25
C ILE A 128 -1.07 -6.98 -5.89
N GLU A 129 -1.49 -5.74 -5.60
CA GLU A 129 -2.16 -5.42 -4.33
C GLU A 129 -3.49 -6.17 -4.19
N CYS A 130 -4.25 -6.29 -5.28
CA CYS A 130 -5.48 -7.08 -5.31
C CYS A 130 -5.24 -8.60 -5.30
N ALA A 131 -4.05 -9.09 -5.66
CA ALA A 131 -3.78 -10.52 -5.78
C ALA A 131 -3.86 -11.25 -4.43
N ILE A 132 -3.63 -10.52 -3.33
CA ILE A 132 -3.67 -11.05 -1.96
C ILE A 132 -4.99 -11.75 -1.64
N TYR A 133 -6.09 -11.33 -2.27
CA TYR A 133 -7.42 -11.92 -2.13
C TYR A 133 -7.60 -13.31 -2.75
N TYR A 134 -6.70 -13.74 -3.62
CA TYR A 134 -6.84 -14.97 -4.40
C TYR A 134 -5.86 -16.06 -3.96
N HIS A 135 -4.89 -15.74 -3.10
CA HIS A 135 -3.79 -16.64 -2.73
C HIS A 135 -3.93 -17.27 -1.34
N HIS A 136 -5.14 -17.32 -0.76
CA HIS A 136 -5.39 -17.86 0.60
C HIS A 136 -4.38 -17.32 1.64
N SER A 137 -4.03 -16.03 1.54
CA SER A 137 -3.20 -15.39 2.56
C SER A 137 -3.94 -15.40 3.89
N PRO A 138 -3.27 -15.55 5.05
CA PRO A 138 -3.92 -15.35 6.35
C PRO A 138 -4.67 -14.02 6.46
N LEU A 139 -4.23 -13.00 5.70
CA LEU A 139 -4.89 -11.71 5.59
C LEU A 139 -6.27 -11.77 4.91
N THR A 140 -6.55 -12.74 4.02
CA THR A 140 -7.87 -12.85 3.36
C THR A 140 -8.98 -13.12 4.35
N GLY A 141 -8.71 -13.96 5.37
CA GLY A 141 -9.68 -14.21 6.44
C GLY A 141 -10.00 -12.95 7.25
N TYR A 142 -9.00 -12.11 7.51
CA TYR A 142 -9.21 -10.81 8.16
C TYR A 142 -10.01 -9.85 7.29
N ILE A 143 -9.81 -9.86 5.97
CA ILE A 143 -10.52 -8.97 5.05
C ILE A 143 -11.97 -9.40 4.86
N ASP A 144 -12.24 -10.71 4.81
CA ASP A 144 -13.62 -11.20 4.83
C ASP A 144 -14.31 -10.80 6.15
N SER A 145 -13.56 -10.75 7.27
CA SER A 145 -14.04 -10.21 8.54
C SER A 145 -14.08 -8.67 8.64
N LEU A 146 -13.54 -7.94 7.65
CA LEU A 146 -13.69 -6.48 7.59
C LEU A 146 -15.15 -6.10 7.31
N ASN A 147 -16.02 -7.03 6.91
CA ASN A 147 -17.44 -6.77 6.67
C ASN A 147 -18.25 -6.80 8.00
N THR A 148 -18.04 -5.80 8.86
CA THR A 148 -18.69 -5.68 10.18
C THR A 148 -19.32 -4.30 10.38
N ASP A 149 -20.26 -4.18 11.33
CA ASP A 149 -21.10 -2.99 11.56
C ASP A 149 -20.33 -1.67 11.83
N LEU A 150 -19.02 -1.72 12.15
CA LEU A 150 -18.19 -0.55 12.49
C LEU A 150 -17.25 -0.10 11.35
N VAL A 151 -16.93 -0.97 10.40
CA VAL A 151 -16.11 -0.68 9.23
C VAL A 151 -16.75 -1.43 8.07
N SER A 152 -17.58 -0.78 7.25
CA SER A 152 -18.20 -1.46 6.12
C SER A 152 -17.21 -1.52 4.96
N MET A 153 -16.19 -2.39 5.02
CA MET A 153 -15.28 -2.58 3.89
C MET A 153 -15.19 -4.06 3.53
N ASN A 154 -15.86 -4.42 2.43
CA ASN A 154 -15.72 -5.74 1.84
C ASN A 154 -14.61 -5.77 0.78
N LYS A 155 -14.28 -6.96 0.29
CA LYS A 155 -13.28 -7.17 -0.78
C LYS A 155 -13.50 -6.28 -2.00
N SER A 156 -14.74 -6.10 -2.47
CA SER A 156 -15.02 -5.26 -3.64
C SER A 156 -14.70 -3.79 -3.35
N MET A 157 -15.16 -3.28 -2.20
CA MET A 157 -14.89 -1.91 -1.78
C MET A 157 -13.41 -1.65 -1.62
N MET A 158 -12.64 -2.61 -1.08
CA MET A 158 -11.20 -2.43 -0.96
C MET A 158 -10.49 -2.45 -2.32
N GLN A 159 -10.94 -3.27 -3.28
CA GLN A 159 -10.42 -3.23 -4.65
C GLN A 159 -10.72 -1.89 -5.34
N ASP A 160 -11.92 -1.34 -5.12
CA ASP A 160 -12.28 -0.01 -5.62
C ASP A 160 -11.48 1.09 -4.93
N TYR A 161 -11.19 0.95 -3.63
CA TYR A 161 -10.35 1.88 -2.89
C TYR A 161 -8.91 1.87 -3.42
N ILE A 162 -8.33 0.70 -3.69
CA ILE A 162 -7.00 0.58 -4.33
C ILE A 162 -6.98 1.30 -5.69
N ARG A 163 -8.02 1.13 -6.50
CA ARG A 163 -8.15 1.83 -7.80
C ARG A 163 -8.30 3.34 -7.63
N TYR A 164 -9.08 3.78 -6.64
CA TYR A 164 -9.27 5.19 -6.29
C TYR A 164 -7.95 5.84 -5.88
N VAL A 165 -7.16 5.17 -5.03
CA VAL A 165 -5.83 5.63 -4.63
C VAL A 165 -4.87 5.67 -5.82
N ALA A 166 -4.86 4.63 -6.65
CA ALA A 166 -4.04 4.60 -7.86
C ALA A 166 -4.36 5.78 -8.79
N ASP A 167 -5.64 6.13 -8.96
CA ASP A 167 -6.09 7.28 -9.72
C ASP A 167 -5.62 8.62 -9.12
N ARG A 168 -5.58 8.73 -7.78
CA ARG A 168 -5.03 9.93 -7.11
C ARG A 168 -3.53 10.08 -7.35
N ILE A 169 -2.76 9.00 -7.22
CA ILE A 169 -1.29 9.03 -7.43
C ILE A 169 -0.95 9.43 -8.88
N ILE A 170 -1.66 8.91 -9.89
CA ILE A 170 -1.39 9.31 -11.28
C ILE A 170 -1.89 10.72 -11.62
N ALA A 171 -3.01 11.15 -11.03
CA ALA A 171 -3.49 12.52 -11.20
C ALA A 171 -2.48 13.54 -10.63
N ALA A 172 -1.85 13.20 -9.51
CA ALA A 172 -0.82 14.02 -8.87
C ALA A 172 0.42 14.27 -9.74
N ILE A 173 0.75 13.37 -10.65
CA ILE A 173 1.85 13.52 -11.61
C ILE A 173 1.37 14.00 -12.99
N GLY A 174 0.14 14.54 -13.07
CA GLY A 174 -0.41 15.18 -14.26
C GLY A 174 -1.03 14.23 -15.30
N PHE A 175 -1.24 12.95 -14.97
CA PHE A 175 -1.86 11.99 -15.89
C PHE A 175 -3.37 11.84 -15.64
N PRO A 176 -4.18 11.64 -16.68
CA PRO A 176 -5.59 11.30 -16.52
C PRO A 176 -5.81 10.05 -15.67
N LYS A 177 -6.93 10.04 -14.94
CA LYS A 177 -7.37 8.87 -14.17
C LYS A 177 -7.55 7.65 -15.08
N LEU A 178 -7.11 6.50 -14.59
CA LEU A 178 -7.12 5.24 -15.33
C LEU A 178 -8.42 4.46 -15.07
N TYR A 179 -8.88 4.44 -13.82
CA TYR A 179 -10.06 3.67 -13.41
C TYR A 179 -11.31 4.54 -13.28
N ASN A 180 -11.15 5.85 -13.05
CA ASN A 180 -12.21 6.76 -12.66
C ASN A 180 -12.99 6.25 -11.44
N ALA A 181 -12.27 5.63 -10.49
CA ALA A 181 -12.87 5.05 -9.31
C ALA A 181 -13.34 6.15 -8.34
N ILE A 182 -14.50 5.93 -7.73
CA ILE A 182 -15.08 6.78 -6.69
C ILE A 182 -14.62 6.21 -5.34
N ASN A 183 -14.31 7.09 -4.39
CA ASN A 183 -13.96 6.67 -3.03
C ASN A 183 -15.11 5.85 -2.41
N PRO A 184 -14.94 4.54 -2.15
CA PRO A 184 -15.99 3.70 -1.60
C PRO A 184 -16.07 3.78 -0.07
N VAL A 185 -15.16 4.50 0.60
CA VAL A 185 -15.12 4.60 2.07
C VAL A 185 -15.44 6.00 2.57
N SER A 186 -15.73 6.11 3.87
CA SER A 186 -15.96 7.42 4.51
C SER A 186 -14.71 8.29 4.48
N SER A 187 -14.90 9.62 4.52
CA SER A 187 -13.79 10.59 4.55
C SER A 187 -12.85 10.37 5.75
N THR A 188 -13.40 9.95 6.90
CA THR A 188 -12.62 9.60 8.09
C THR A 188 -11.70 8.40 7.84
N LEU A 189 -12.22 7.36 7.18
CA LEU A 189 -11.43 6.17 6.85
C LEU A 189 -10.38 6.50 5.79
N ASP A 190 -10.74 7.27 4.77
CA ASP A 190 -9.79 7.72 3.72
C ASP A 190 -8.61 8.49 4.32
N THR A 191 -8.90 9.48 5.17
CA THR A 191 -7.87 10.27 5.87
C THR A 191 -6.97 9.40 6.73
N TRP A 192 -7.49 8.31 7.28
CA TRP A 192 -6.72 7.44 8.15
C TRP A 192 -5.81 6.51 7.37
N LEU A 193 -6.35 5.87 6.33
CA LEU A 193 -5.61 4.95 5.48
C LEU A 193 -4.47 5.71 4.81
N LEU A 194 -4.76 6.92 4.33
CA LEU A 194 -3.83 7.79 3.64
C LEU A 194 -4.10 9.23 4.06
N ARG A 195 -3.31 9.74 5.01
CA ARG A 195 -3.43 11.14 5.46
C ARG A 195 -3.12 12.13 4.34
N SER A 196 -2.44 11.69 3.27
CA SER A 196 -2.26 12.44 2.04
C SER A 196 -2.06 11.53 0.83
N ILE A 197 -2.57 11.97 -0.32
CA ILE A 197 -2.22 11.51 -1.68
C ILE A 197 -2.38 12.70 -2.62
N VAL A 198 -1.58 13.73 -2.31
CA VAL A 198 -1.33 14.97 -3.04
C VAL A 198 -2.42 16.06 -2.94
N HIS A 199 -3.19 16.05 -1.85
CA HIS A 199 -4.46 16.81 -1.62
C HIS A 199 -5.62 16.33 -2.51
#